data_AF-A0A377PT49-F1
#
_entry.id   AF-A0A377PT49-F1
#
_cell.length_a   1.000
_cell.length_b   1.000
_cell.length_c   1.000
_cell.angle_alpha   90.00
_cell.angle_beta   90.00
_cell.angle_gamma   90.00
#
_symmetry.space_group_name_H-M   'P 1'
#
loop_
_entity.id
_entity.type
_entity.pdbx_description
1 polymer ?
#
loop_
_entity_poly.entity_id
_entity_poly.type
_entity_poly.pdbx_seq_one_letter_code
_entity_poly.pdbx_strand_id
1 'polypeptide(L)' 'MTTSLPTFRKTGTYSVIPRSAGGEITPEGLLAIGQIAREYNLYTKITGSQAYRYVWRTKRRFARYLEQTD' A
#
# COMPACT_ATOMS: atom_id res chain seq x y z
N MET A 1 11.18 -4.13 -1.01
CA MET A 1 10.34 -2.90 -1.12
C MET A 1 10.23 -2.29 0.27
N THR A 2 10.72 -1.06 0.48
CA THR A 2 10.64 -0.42 1.80
C THR A 2 9.28 0.27 1.95
N THR A 3 8.48 -0.16 2.92
CA THR A 3 7.16 0.42 3.21
C THR A 3 7.34 1.76 3.92
N SER A 4 6.82 2.86 3.37
CA SER A 4 6.82 4.16 4.07
C SER A 4 5.83 4.15 5.24
N LEU A 5 6.08 4.98 6.26
CA LEU A 5 5.25 5.11 7.46
C LEU A 5 3.74 5.27 7.15
N PRO A 6 2.85 4.66 7.96
CA PRO A 6 1.40 4.76 7.77
C PRO A 6 0.91 6.20 7.82
N THR A 7 0.09 6.62 6.86
CA THR A 7 -0.66 7.88 6.98
C THR A 7 -2.05 7.62 7.57
N PHE A 8 -2.37 8.23 8.71
CA PHE A 8 -3.71 8.21 9.31
C PHE A 8 -4.50 9.46 8.90
N ARG A 9 -5.72 9.28 8.40
CA ARG A 9 -6.67 10.38 8.16
C ARG A 9 -7.76 10.37 9.22
N LYS A 10 -8.32 11.55 9.55
CA LYS A 10 -9.44 11.70 10.51
C LYS A 10 -10.65 10.80 10.22
N THR A 11 -10.82 10.32 8.98
CA THR A 11 -11.87 9.38 8.55
C THR A 11 -11.55 7.89 8.82
N GLY A 12 -10.48 7.57 9.55
CA GLY A 12 -10.13 6.20 9.93
C GLY A 12 -9.52 5.34 8.80
N THR A 13 -9.07 5.98 7.72
CA THR A 13 -8.40 5.29 6.60
C THR A 13 -6.89 5.27 6.79
N TYR A 14 -6.28 4.11 6.52
CA TYR A 14 -4.83 3.89 6.59
C TYR A 14 -4.30 3.66 5.18
N SER A 15 -3.08 4.14 4.90
CA SER A 15 -2.44 3.90 3.61
C SER A 15 -0.97 3.62 3.75
N VAL A 16 -0.50 2.65 2.96
CA VAL A 16 0.91 2.37 2.72
C VAL A 16 1.25 2.75 1.29
N ILE A 17 2.44 3.32 1.13
CA ILE A 17 3.03 3.65 -0.15
C ILE A 17 4.29 2.78 -0.28
N PRO A 18 4.28 1.76 -1.15
CA PRO A 18 5.52 1.08 -1.52
C PRO A 18 6.44 2.12 -2.14
N ARG A 19 7.62 2.34 -1.56
CA ARG A 19 8.59 3.28 -2.11
C ARG A 19 9.18 2.68 -3.39
N SER A 20 8.90 3.36 -4.49
CA SER A 20 9.61 3.20 -5.77
C SER A 20 10.37 4.52 -6.01
N ALA A 21 11.64 4.43 -6.38
CA ALA A 21 12.44 5.60 -6.70
C ALA A 21 12.02 6.15 -8.07
N GLY A 22 11.66 7.43 -8.17
CA GLY A 22 11.30 8.06 -9.45
C GLY A 22 10.03 7.53 -10.13
N GLY A 23 9.23 6.70 -9.45
CA GLY A 23 8.06 6.03 -10.05
C GLY A 23 8.41 4.78 -10.87
N GLU A 24 9.67 4.34 -10.88
CA GLU A 24 10.10 3.12 -11.54
C GLU A 24 9.65 1.87 -10.78
N ILE A 25 8.93 0.98 -11.47
CA ILE A 25 8.50 -0.30 -10.92
C ILE A 25 8.74 -1.40 -11.95
N THR A 26 9.26 -2.53 -11.49
CA THR A 26 9.41 -3.70 -12.37
C THR A 26 8.04 -4.35 -12.61
N PRO A 27 7.87 -5.11 -13.69
CA PRO A 27 6.64 -5.88 -13.93
C PRO A 27 6.27 -6.79 -12.75
N GLU A 28 7.25 -7.43 -12.11
CA GLU A 28 7.06 -8.30 -10.95
C GLU A 28 6.58 -7.50 -9.73
N GLY A 29 7.15 -6.30 -9.52
CA GLY A 29 6.69 -5.40 -8.49
C GLY A 29 5.24 -4.96 -8.71
N LEU A 30 4.85 -4.70 -9.96
CA LEU A 30 3.47 -4.35 -10.31
C LEU A 30 2.50 -5.51 -10.03
N LEU A 31 2.91 -6.74 -10.36
CA LEU A 31 2.13 -7.96 -10.05
C LEU A 31 1.97 -8.16 -8.54
N ALA A 32 3.06 -8.02 -7.77
CA ALA A 32 3.02 -8.11 -6.31
C ALA A 32 2.05 -7.10 -5.71
N ILE A 33 1.96 -5.89 -6.29
CA ILE A 33 1.02 -4.88 -5.83
C ILE A 33 -0.44 -5.31 -6.05
N GLY A 34 -0.73 -5.85 -7.24
CA GLY A 34 -2.05 -6.39 -7.56
C GLY A 34 -2.45 -7.56 -6.66
N GLN A 35 -1.50 -8.44 -6.32
CA GLN A 35 -1.73 -9.58 -5.43
C GLN A 35 -2.13 -9.12 -4.02
N ILE A 36 -1.36 -8.21 -3.42
CA ILE A 36 -1.68 -7.65 -2.09
C ILE A 36 -3.03 -6.95 -2.11
N ALA A 37 -3.30 -6.13 -3.13
CA ALA A 37 -4.58 -5.45 -3.27
C ALA A 37 -5.77 -6.43 -3.30
N ARG A 38 -5.62 -7.55 -4.03
CA ARG A 38 -6.64 -8.59 -4.13
C ARG A 38 -6.83 -9.35 -2.83
N GLU A 39 -5.74 -9.82 -2.22
CA GLU A 39 -5.76 -10.60 -0.97
C GLU A 39 -6.48 -9.85 0.15
N TYR A 40 -6.21 -8.56 0.27
CA TYR A 40 -6.76 -7.73 1.32
C TYR A 40 -8.02 -6.95 0.93
N ASN A 41 -8.51 -7.14 -0.30
CA ASN A 41 -9.64 -6.43 -0.90
C ASN A 41 -9.52 -4.91 -0.75
N LEU A 42 -8.43 -4.36 -1.26
CA LEU A 42 -8.04 -2.96 -1.11
C LEU A 42 -8.34 -2.18 -2.38
N TYR A 43 -8.90 -0.98 -2.19
CA TYR A 43 -8.87 0.02 -3.24
C TYR A 43 -7.42 0.50 -3.43
N THR A 44 -6.95 0.39 -4.66
CA THR A 44 -5.58 0.76 -5.04
C THR A 44 -5.64 1.82 -6.12
N LYS A 45 -4.84 2.88 -5.97
CA LYS A 45 -4.68 3.91 -6.99
C LYS A 45 -3.23 4.33 -7.13
N ILE A 46 -2.86 4.78 -8.31
CA ILE A 46 -1.62 5.51 -8.56
C ILE A 46 -1.87 6.98 -8.21
N THR A 47 -0.99 7.59 -7.44
CA THR A 47 -1.06 9.01 -7.07
C THR A 47 -0.32 9.89 -8.09
N GLY A 48 -0.60 11.20 -8.10
CA GLY A 48 0.15 12.16 -8.92
C GLY A 48 1.65 12.22 -8.60
N SER A 49 2.08 11.66 -7.47
CA SER A 49 3.48 11.45 -7.11
C SER A 49 4.07 10.13 -7.64
N GLN A 50 3.44 9.51 -8.64
CA GLN A 50 3.84 8.26 -9.28
C GLN A 50 4.03 7.09 -8.30
N ALA A 51 3.19 7.03 -7.27
CA ALA A 51 3.28 6.01 -6.25
C ALA A 51 1.97 5.24 -6.11
N TYR A 52 2.08 3.95 -5.85
CA TYR A 52 0.93 3.11 -5.54
C TYR A 52 0.46 3.41 -4.11
N ARG A 53 -0.85 3.55 -3.94
CA ARG A 53 -1.47 3.74 -2.62
C ARG A 53 -2.54 2.69 -2.39
N TYR A 54 -2.33 1.89 -1.36
CA TYR A 54 -3.40 1.07 -0.78
C TYR A 54 -4.24 1.88 0.19
N VAL A 55 -5.55 1.66 0.18
CA VAL A 55 -6.47 2.28 1.13
C VAL A 55 -7.14 1.21 1.97
N TRP A 56 -6.80 1.21 3.25
CA TRP A 56 -7.36 0.31 4.25
C TRP A 56 -8.47 1.03 5.03
N ARG A 57 -9.56 0.31 5.27
CA ARG A 57 -10.73 0.85 6.00
C ARG A 57 -10.64 0.69 7.51
N THR A 58 -9.83 -0.26 8.01
CA THR A 58 -9.77 -0.57 9.45
C THR A 58 -8.35 -0.75 9.94
N LYS A 59 -8.09 -0.33 11.19
CA LYS A 59 -6.80 -0.47 11.87
C LYS A 59 -6.37 -1.93 12.00
N ARG A 60 -7.32 -2.82 12.27
CA ARG A 60 -7.05 -4.26 12.48
C ARG A 60 -6.51 -4.95 11.24
N ARG A 61 -7.09 -4.67 10.06
CA ARG A 61 -6.58 -5.22 8.80
C ARG A 61 -5.21 -4.65 8.46
N PHE A 62 -5.02 -3.36 8.76
CA PHE A 62 -3.77 -2.68 8.53
C PHE A 62 -2.62 -3.22 9.42
N ALA A 63 -2.87 -3.44 10.70
CA ALA A 63 -1.88 -4.00 11.63
C ALA A 63 -1.42 -5.39 11.22
N ARG A 64 -2.35 -6.26 10.79
CA ARG A 64 -2.02 -7.61 10.29
C ARG A 64 -1.05 -7.58 9.10
N TYR A 65 -1.23 -6.63 8.19
CA TYR A 65 -0.30 -6.48 7.06
C TYR A 65 1.11 -6.09 7.54
N LEU A 66 1.23 -5.16 8.49
CA LEU A 66 2.53 -4.76 9.02
C LEU A 66 3.23 -5.91 9.76
N GLU A 67 2.50 -6.67 10.59
CA GLU A 67 3.02 -7.84 11.32
C GLU A 67 3.57 -8.94 10.39
N GLN A 68 3.10 -9.02 9.14
CA GLN A 68 3.57 -9.99 8.15
C GLN A 68 4.72 -9.48 7.27
N THR A 69 5.02 -8.17 7.34
CA THR A 69 6.01 -7.52 6.47
C THR A 69 7.27 -7.06 7.24
N ASP A 70 7.32 -7.31 8.56
CA ASP A 70 8.51 -7.17 9.41
C ASP A 70 9.36 -8.46 9.42
#